data_AF-A0A970EF25-F1
#
_entry.id   AF-A0A970EF25-F1
#
_cell.length_a   1.000
_cell.length_b   1.000
_cell.length_c   1.000
_cell.angle_alpha   90.00
_cell.angle_beta   90.00
_cell.angle_gamma   90.00
#
_symmetry.space_group_name_H-M   'P 1'
#
loop_
_entity.id
_entity.type
_entity.pdbx_description
1 polymer ?
#
loop_
_entity_poly.entity_id
_entity_poly.type
_entity_poly.pdbx_seq_one_letter_code
_entity_poly.pdbx_strand_id
1 'polypeptide(L)' 'MIFVNFETRIKNLSEIVAKLEKGDLTLDEAMELFEDGIKITKECTKMLDEAEQKVAQLIRELDGSVSEIPFIRQD' A
#
# COMPACT_ATOMS: atom_id res chain seq x y z
N MET A 1 -1.76 -13.33 5.87
CA MET A 1 -1.43 -13.33 4.42
C MET A 1 -1.09 -11.93 3.85
N ILE A 2 -1.36 -10.83 4.57
CA ILE A 2 -1.08 -9.44 4.13
C ILE A 2 0.39 -9.22 3.73
N PHE A 3 1.34 -9.70 4.55
CA PHE A 3 2.77 -9.57 4.26
C PHE A 3 3.19 -10.19 2.93
N VAL A 4 2.70 -11.39 2.60
CA VAL A 4 3.00 -12.06 1.32
C VAL A 4 2.49 -11.25 0.12
N ASN A 5 1.34 -10.59 0.27
CA ASN A 5 0.78 -9.74 -0.78
C ASN A 5 1.60 -8.45 -0.96
N PHE A 6 2.03 -7.82 0.14
CA PHE A 6 2.89 -6.63 0.10
C PHE A 6 4.24 -6.92 -0.57
N GLU A 7 4.93 -7.98 -0.16
CA GLU A 7 6.22 -8.39 -0.74
C GLU A 7 6.12 -8.65 -2.24
N THR A 8 5.04 -9.33 -2.68
CA THR A 8 4.79 -9.57 -4.11
C THR A 8 4.63 -8.25 -4.87
N ARG A 9 3.92 -7.28 -4.30
CA ARG A 9 3.70 -5.97 -4.93
C ARG A 9 4.97 -5.15 -5.03
N ILE A 10 5.76 -5.13 -3.97
CA ILE A 10 7.06 -4.47 -3.97
C ILE A 10 7.98 -5.09 -5.02
N LYS A 11 8.01 -6.42 -5.12
CA LYS A 11 8.78 -7.11 -6.16
C LYS A 11 8.34 -6.68 -7.57
N ASN A 12 7.03 -6.66 -7.84
CA ASN A 12 6.51 -6.23 -9.13
C ASN A 12 6.88 -4.76 -9.45
N LEU A 13 6.83 -3.88 -8.44
CA LEU A 13 7.25 -2.48 -8.60
C LEU A 13 8.75 -2.39 -8.95
N SER A 14 9.61 -3.16 -8.28
CA SER A 14 11.04 -3.21 -8.60
C SER A 14 11.30 -3.70 -10.03
N GLU A 15 10.53 -4.68 -10.51
CA GLU A 15 10.63 -5.15 -11.90
C GLU A 15 10.21 -4.07 -12.91
N ILE A 16 9.17 -3.28 -12.61
CA ILE A 16 8.76 -2.14 -13.42
C ILE A 16 9.87 -1.08 -13.48
N VAL A 17 10.43 -0.70 -12.33
CA VAL A 17 11.53 0.28 -12.27
C VAL A 17 12.74 -0.20 -13.08
N ALA A 18 13.13 -1.46 -12.93
CA ALA A 18 14.24 -2.03 -13.68
C ALA A 18 14.02 -1.99 -15.20
N LYS A 19 12.78 -2.22 -15.67
CA LYS A 19 12.42 -2.09 -17.10
C LYS A 19 12.49 -0.65 -17.58
N LEU A 20 11.97 0.29 -16.80
CA LEU A 20 12.02 1.72 -17.12
C LEU A 20 13.47 2.24 -17.20
N GLU A 21 14.34 1.80 -16.29
CA GLU A 21 15.77 2.17 -16.27
C GLU A 21 16.58 1.58 -17.43
N LYS A 22 16.16 0.42 -17.97
CA LYS A 22 16.83 -0.23 -19.10
C LYS A 22 16.72 0.57 -20.39
N GLY A 23 15.64 1.33 -20.56
CA GLY A 23 15.46 2.28 -21.67
C GLY A 23 15.27 1.66 -23.04
N ASP A 24 14.92 0.37 -23.13
CA ASP A 24 14.64 -0.36 -24.37
C ASP A 24 13.14 -0.42 -24.71
N LEU A 25 12.37 0.52 -24.16
CA LEU A 25 10.91 0.62 -24.29
C LEU A 25 10.52 1.72 -25.27
N THR A 26 9.41 1.53 -25.97
CA THR A 26 8.72 2.61 -26.65
C THR A 26 8.10 3.59 -25.65
N LEU A 27 7.71 4.78 -26.11
CA LEU A 27 7.05 5.77 -25.26
C LEU A 27 5.75 5.22 -24.66
N ASP A 28 4.93 4.54 -25.45
CA ASP A 28 3.65 4.00 -25.00
C ASP A 28 3.86 2.92 -23.93
N GLU A 29 4.81 1.99 -24.13
CA GLU A 29 5.15 0.96 -23.13
C GLU A 29 5.69 1.57 -21.84
N ALA A 30 6.51 2.62 -21.93
CA ALA A 30 7.03 3.32 -20.78
C ALA A 30 5.92 4.02 -19.99
N MET A 31 4.93 4.60 -20.68
CA MET A 31 3.75 5.22 -20.06
C MET A 31 2.88 4.19 -19.35
N GLU A 32 2.62 3.03 -19.97
CA GLU A 32 1.86 1.94 -19.34
C GLU A 32 2.54 1.43 -18.07
N LEU A 33 3.85 1.15 -18.14
CA LEU A 33 4.63 0.70 -16.98
C LEU A 33 4.66 1.75 -15.87
N PHE A 34 4.71 3.03 -16.21
CA PHE A 34 4.66 4.11 -15.24
C PHE A 34 3.31 4.16 -14.52
N GLU A 35 2.19 4.06 -15.25
CA GLU A 35 0.84 4.02 -14.67
C GLU A 35 0.66 2.83 -13.72
N ASP A 36 1.14 1.65 -14.13
CA ASP A 36 1.13 0.44 -13.30
C ASP A 36 1.98 0.61 -12.03
N GLY A 37 3.16 1.23 -12.15
CA GLY A 37 4.02 1.54 -11.01
C GLY A 37 3.33 2.47 -10.00
N ILE A 38 2.63 3.51 -10.47
CA ILE A 38 1.83 4.41 -9.63
C ILE A 38 0.72 3.66 -8.91
N LYS A 39 0.02 2.77 -9.62
CA LYS A 39 -1.06 1.97 -9.03
C LYS A 39 -0.55 1.06 -7.92
N ILE A 40 0.53 0.32 -8.18
CA ILE A 40 1.15 -0.56 -7.18
C ILE A 40 1.62 0.24 -5.96
N THR A 41 2.23 1.41 -6.17
CA THR A 41 2.68 2.29 -5.09
C THR A 41 1.51 2.70 -4.18
N LYS A 42 0.40 3.15 -4.76
CA LYS A 42 -0.81 3.52 -4.01
C LYS A 42 -1.37 2.36 -3.19
N GLU A 43 -1.39 1.16 -3.77
CA GLU A 43 -1.88 -0.04 -3.07
C GLU A 43 -0.94 -0.42 -1.92
N CYS A 44 0.38 -0.31 -2.10
CA CYS A 44 1.35 -0.56 -1.04
C CYS A 44 1.20 0.44 0.13
N THR A 45 1.05 1.73 -0.16
CA THR A 45 0.79 2.76 0.87
C THR A 45 -0.46 2.41 1.68
N LYS A 46 -1.57 2.07 1.01
CA LYS A 46 -2.81 1.69 1.69
C LYS A 46 -2.63 0.48 2.61
N MET A 47 -1.86 -0.53 2.18
CA MET A 47 -1.59 -1.70 3.02
C MET A 47 -0.77 -1.37 4.25
N LEU A 48 0.17 -0.43 4.14
CA LEU A 48 0.95 0.07 5.29
C LEU A 48 0.05 0.85 6.26
N ASP A 49 -0.81 1.72 5.75
CA ASP A 49 -1.77 2.46 6.58
C ASP A 49 -2.70 1.51 7.36
N GLU A 50 -3.23 0.48 6.70
CA GLU A 50 -4.06 -0.55 7.34
C GLU A 50 -3.28 -1.35 8.39
N ALA A 51 -1.99 -1.60 8.17
CA ALA A 51 -1.14 -2.30 9.12
C ALA A 51 -0.86 -1.41 10.35
N GLU A 52 -0.55 -0.14 10.14
CA GLU A 52 -0.35 0.84 11.22
C GLU A 52 -1.61 1.00 12.09
N GLN A 53 -2.79 1.12 11.46
CA GLN A 53 -4.06 1.20 12.19
C GLN A 53 -4.32 -0.03 13.06
N LYS A 54 -4.03 -1.23 12.55
CA LYS A 54 -4.17 -2.47 13.32
C LYS A 54 -3.22 -2.51 14.51
N VAL A 55 -1.97 -2.08 14.32
CA VAL A 55 -1.00 -1.99 15.42
C VAL A 55 -1.47 -0.98 16.46
N ALA A 56 -1.92 0.20 16.04
CA ALA A 56 -2.43 1.22 16.95
C ALA A 56 -3.66 0.74 17.74
N GLN A 57 -4.58 0.00 17.12
CA GLN A 57 -5.71 -0.61 17.80
C GLN A 57 -5.27 -1.63 18.85
N LEU A 58 -4.35 -2.53 18.51
CA LEU A 58 -3.84 -3.55 19.44
C LEU A 58 -3.13 -2.92 20.65
N ILE A 59 -2.40 -1.82 20.46
CA ILE A 59 -1.76 -1.08 21.56
C ILE A 59 -2.81 -0.50 22.51
N ARG A 60 -3.89 0.11 21.98
CA ARG A 60 -5.01 0.64 22.78
C ARG A 60 -5.80 -0.45 23.51
N GLU A 61 -5.91 -1.63 22.91
CA GLU A 61 -6.55 -2.78 23.57
C GLU A 61 -5.68 -3.32 24.72
N LEU A 62 -4.35 -3.33 24.55
CA LEU A 62 -3.39 -3.77 25.57
C LEU A 62 -3.25 -2.80 26.74
N ASP A 63 -3.33 -1.49 26.49
CA ASP A 63 -3.24 -0.47 27.55
C ASP A 63 -4.56 -0.27 28.32
N GLY A 64 -5.63 -0.96 27.94
CA GLY A 64 -6.94 -0.89 28.57
C GLY A 64 -7.72 0.39 28.28
N SER A 65 -7.24 1.24 27.37
CA SER A 65 -7.95 2.44 26.92
C SER A 65 -9.01 2.09 25.88
N VAL A 66 -10.23 1.82 26.35
CA VAL A 66 -11.41 1.87 25.50
C VAL A 66 -11.62 3.34 25.13
N SER A 67 -11.15 3.73 23.95
CA SER A 67 -11.55 5.01 23.38
C SER A 67 -13.03 4.89 22.99
N GLU A 68 -13.90 5.60 23.71
CA GLU A 68 -15.26 5.87 23.24
C GLU A 68 -15.14 6.51 21.85
N ILE A 69 -15.52 5.76 20.81
CA ILE A 69 -15.75 6.37 19.51
C ILE A 69 -17.08 7.12 19.68
N PRO A 70 -17.14 8.46 19.49
CA PRO A 70 -18.41 9.15 19.47
C PRO A 70 -19.29 8.49 18.42
N PHE A 71 -20.45 7.99 18.83
CA PHE A 71 -21.45 7.47 17.91
C PHE A 71 -22.01 8.65 17.11
N ILE A 72 -21.36 8.98 15.99
CA ILE A 72 -21.90 9.96 15.04
C ILE A 72 -23.05 9.25 14.33
N ARG A 73 -24.29 9.56 14.72
CA ARG A 73 -25.45 9.29 13.86
C ARG A 73 -25.23 10.04 12.56
N GLN A 74 -25.05 9.31 11.47
CA GLN A 74 -25.33 9.87 10.14
C GLN A 74 -26.83 9.92 10.01
N ASP A 75 -27.37 11.14 10.13
CA ASP A 75 -28.71 11.48 9.63
C ASP A 75 -28.66 11.61 8.09
#